data_AF-A0AA43QUU0-F1
#
_entry.id   AF-A0AA43QUU0-F1
#
_cell.length_a   1.000
_cell.length_b   1.000
_cell.length_c   1.000
_cell.angle_alpha   90.00
_cell.angle_beta   90.00
_cell.angle_gamma   90.00
#
_symmetry.space_group_name_H-M   'P 1'
#
loop_
_entity.id
_entity.type
_entity.pdbx_description
1 polymer ?
#
loop_
_entity_poly.entity_id
_entity_poly.type
_entity_poly.pdbx_seq_one_letter_code
_entity_poly.pdbx_strand_id
1 'polypeptide(L)'
;MNNTKNATFQDAAAETVYSIEDLVTNSTLGVNNFQEVLAIGLPERSDKRDLLTVIDDELTTALILEDDVDWDVSFKSQLNQFAHATRAIENQELPSTDLLNTSTETTTPYGNSWDILLLGTCANPPFGAGAVHFFGDDGQTHSVSQVNGGFACTYGYGVTQTSARMLLGHLLDLSTPTDMAMGNFCKNHQCLQIWPQLISSYKPAGSRQKDSDINEETEVTDEIREHGETWNIKNSAMTDMLRKVSMDSPSPA
;
A
#
# COMPACT_ATOMS: atom_id res chain seq x y z
N MET A 1 10.21 28.10 -1.09
CA MET A 1 11.16 27.43 -2.00
C MET A 1 10.76 25.97 -1.99
N ASN A 2 9.90 25.59 -2.93
CA ASN A 2 9.39 24.22 -3.04
C ASN A 2 10.47 23.39 -3.71
N ASN A 3 10.98 22.39 -3.00
CA ASN A 3 11.97 21.47 -3.51
C ASN A 3 11.24 20.15 -3.78
N THR A 4 10.38 20.15 -4.80
CA THR A 4 9.74 18.92 -5.29
C THR A 4 10.81 18.12 -6.01
N LYS A 5 11.16 16.94 -5.47
CA LYS A 5 12.02 15.98 -6.16
C LYS A 5 11.08 15.10 -6.98
N ASN A 6 11.34 15.00 -8.29
CA ASN A 6 10.47 14.31 -9.22
C ASN A 6 10.63 12.80 -9.16
N ALA A 7 9.54 12.08 -9.35
CA ALA A 7 9.55 10.63 -9.56
C ALA A 7 10.32 10.29 -10.84
N THR A 8 11.19 9.28 -10.78
CA THR A 8 11.97 8.81 -11.93
C THR A 8 11.70 7.33 -12.19
N PHE A 9 11.19 6.99 -13.38
CA PHE A 9 10.98 5.59 -13.80
C PHE A 9 12.20 5.07 -14.57
N GLN A 10 12.58 3.81 -14.34
CA GLN A 10 13.70 3.13 -15.03
C GLN A 10 13.23 1.88 -15.76
N ASP A 11 13.65 1.73 -17.02
CA ASP A 11 13.52 0.49 -17.79
C ASP A 11 14.75 -0.41 -17.54
N ALA A 12 14.53 -1.71 -17.32
CA ALA A 12 15.62 -2.69 -17.22
C ALA A 12 16.27 -2.99 -18.58
N ALA A 13 15.65 -2.61 -19.71
CA ALA A 13 16.16 -2.84 -21.06
C ALA A 13 16.65 -1.56 -21.78
N ALA A 14 16.34 -0.38 -21.27
CA ALA A 14 16.71 0.90 -21.88
C ALA A 14 17.16 1.91 -20.81
N GLU A 15 18.32 2.51 -21.00
CA GLU A 15 18.94 3.49 -20.10
C GLU A 15 18.23 4.87 -20.14
N THR A 16 16.88 4.88 -20.17
CA THR A 16 16.07 6.09 -20.27
C THR A 16 15.31 6.33 -18.98
N VAL A 17 15.60 7.47 -18.36
CA VAL A 17 15.02 7.96 -17.10
C VAL A 17 13.94 8.99 -17.45
N TYR A 18 12.69 8.71 -17.07
CA TYR A 18 11.56 9.63 -17.30
C TYR A 18 11.15 10.32 -15.99
N SER A 19 11.11 11.66 -15.99
CA SER A 19 10.59 12.45 -14.87
C SER A 19 9.09 12.72 -15.05
N ILE A 20 8.26 12.28 -14.10
CA ILE A 20 6.84 12.67 -14.08
C ILE A 20 6.74 14.01 -13.36
N GLU A 21 6.33 15.06 -14.07
CA GLU A 21 6.05 16.37 -13.47
C GLU A 21 4.72 16.35 -12.70
N ASP A 22 4.79 16.77 -11.42
CA ASP A 22 3.75 17.27 -10.51
C ASP A 22 2.27 17.06 -10.87
N LEU A 23 1.78 15.84 -10.70
CA LEU A 23 0.34 15.57 -10.62
C LEU A 23 0.00 14.72 -9.40
N VAL A 24 0.19 15.26 -8.18
CA VAL A 24 -0.55 14.74 -7.01
C VAL A 24 -2.02 15.11 -7.20
N THR A 25 -2.75 14.28 -7.93
CA THR A 25 -4.18 14.48 -8.17
C THR A 25 -4.98 13.99 -6.97
N ASN A 26 -6.12 14.63 -6.70
CA ASN A 26 -7.13 14.06 -5.79
C ASN A 26 -7.65 12.69 -6.27
N SER A 27 -7.28 12.24 -7.48
CA SER A 27 -7.70 10.94 -7.99
C SER A 27 -6.95 9.75 -7.35
N THR A 28 -5.79 9.86 -6.74
CA THR A 28 -5.14 8.63 -6.23
C THR A 28 -5.77 8.08 -4.94
N LEU A 29 -6.42 8.92 -4.14
CA LEU A 29 -7.13 8.54 -2.91
C LEU A 29 -8.58 9.03 -2.83
N GLY A 30 -8.99 9.98 -3.67
CA GLY A 30 -10.30 10.62 -3.56
C GLY A 30 -11.44 9.77 -4.11
N VAL A 31 -12.66 10.26 -3.84
CA VAL A 31 -14.00 9.70 -4.16
C VAL A 31 -14.14 9.13 -5.57
N ASN A 32 -13.29 9.54 -6.50
CA ASN A 32 -13.32 9.05 -7.87
C ASN A 32 -12.65 7.67 -8.05
N ASN A 33 -11.90 7.13 -7.07
CA ASN A 33 -10.99 5.99 -7.32
C ASN A 33 -10.90 4.95 -6.21
N PHE A 34 -10.87 5.34 -4.95
CA PHE A 34 -11.36 4.49 -3.87
C PHE A 34 -12.65 5.15 -3.39
N GLN A 35 -13.77 4.45 -3.57
CA GLN A 35 -15.06 5.00 -3.13
C GLN A 35 -15.10 5.10 -1.61
N GLU A 36 -14.43 4.17 -0.91
CA GLU A 36 -14.32 4.16 0.54
C GLU A 36 -12.96 3.64 1.01
N VAL A 37 -12.55 4.10 2.21
CA VAL A 37 -11.40 3.56 2.94
C VAL A 37 -11.93 2.87 4.20
N LEU A 38 -11.70 1.57 4.31
CA LEU A 38 -12.12 0.72 5.41
C LEU A 38 -10.92 0.34 6.28
N ALA A 39 -11.12 0.24 7.59
CA ALA A 39 -10.08 -0.18 8.53
C ALA A 39 -10.47 -1.50 9.24
N ILE A 40 -9.66 -2.55 9.09
CA ILE A 40 -9.76 -3.88 9.71
C ILE A 40 -8.97 -3.95 11.03
N GLY A 41 -9.28 -4.90 11.90
CA GLY A 41 -8.56 -5.09 13.18
C GLY A 41 -9.38 -4.71 14.42
N LEU A 42 -10.51 -4.01 14.22
CA LEU A 42 -11.54 -3.87 15.25
C LEU A 42 -12.27 -5.22 15.42
N PRO A 43 -12.72 -5.60 16.64
CA PRO A 43 -13.52 -6.82 16.84
C PRO A 43 -14.75 -6.89 15.91
N GLU A 44 -15.24 -5.72 15.51
CA GLU A 44 -16.36 -5.55 14.62
C GLU A 44 -15.97 -5.61 13.13
N ARG A 45 -14.70 -5.54 12.72
CA ARG A 45 -14.30 -5.48 11.30
C ARG A 45 -13.12 -6.41 10.98
N SER A 46 -13.46 -7.54 10.37
CA SER A 46 -12.52 -8.48 9.71
C SER A 46 -12.53 -8.25 8.20
N ASP A 47 -11.51 -8.73 7.47
CA ASP A 47 -11.48 -8.70 5.99
C ASP A 47 -12.79 -9.14 5.35
N LYS A 48 -13.39 -10.24 5.81
CA LYS A 48 -14.66 -10.77 5.26
C LYS A 48 -15.82 -9.80 5.43
N ARG A 49 -15.85 -9.07 6.54
CA ARG A 49 -16.91 -8.09 6.84
C ARG A 49 -16.72 -6.84 5.99
N ASP A 50 -15.48 -6.41 5.75
CA ASP A 50 -15.21 -5.27 4.90
C ASP A 50 -15.46 -5.60 3.41
N LEU A 51 -15.17 -6.83 2.98
CA LEU A 51 -15.59 -7.32 1.66
C LEU A 51 -17.12 -7.37 1.53
N LEU A 52 -17.84 -7.78 2.57
CA LEU A 52 -19.31 -7.70 2.58
C LEU A 52 -19.78 -6.25 2.45
N THR A 53 -19.18 -5.31 3.18
CA THR A 53 -19.48 -3.87 3.05
C THR A 53 -19.27 -3.39 1.61
N VAL A 54 -18.14 -3.73 0.98
CA VAL A 54 -17.87 -3.37 -0.44
C VAL A 54 -18.97 -3.88 -1.37
N ILE A 55 -19.50 -5.07 -1.12
CA ILE A 55 -20.52 -5.71 -1.95
C ILE A 55 -21.91 -5.13 -1.68
N ASP A 56 -22.29 -5.02 -0.41
CA ASP A 56 -23.63 -4.66 0.04
C ASP A 56 -23.91 -3.16 -0.18
N ASP A 57 -22.90 -2.30 0.02
CA ASP A 57 -23.00 -0.86 -0.22
C ASP A 57 -22.72 -0.49 -1.70
N GLU A 58 -22.58 -1.50 -2.56
CA GLU A 58 -22.32 -1.37 -3.99
C GLU A 58 -21.11 -0.47 -4.31
N LEU A 59 -20.07 -0.50 -3.47
CA LEU A 59 -18.83 0.25 -3.69
C LEU A 59 -18.12 -0.28 -4.93
N THR A 60 -17.66 0.60 -5.81
CA THR A 60 -16.91 0.20 -7.03
C THR A 60 -15.51 -0.31 -6.68
N THR A 61 -14.86 0.36 -5.73
CA THR A 61 -13.52 0.06 -5.22
C THR A 61 -13.42 0.50 -3.75
N ALA A 62 -12.60 -0.20 -2.98
CA ALA A 62 -12.26 0.21 -1.61
C ALA A 62 -10.78 0.00 -1.33
N LEU A 63 -10.23 0.84 -0.43
CA LEU A 63 -8.93 0.63 0.20
C LEU A 63 -9.17 0.10 1.60
N ILE A 64 -8.72 -1.11 1.89
CA ILE A 64 -8.84 -1.77 3.19
C ILE A 64 -7.48 -1.69 3.89
N LEU A 65 -7.45 -1.23 5.14
CA LEU A 65 -6.25 -0.97 5.94
C LEU A 65 -6.33 -1.66 7.30
N GLU A 66 -5.24 -2.22 7.83
CA GLU A 66 -5.21 -2.59 9.26
C GLU A 66 -5.29 -1.33 10.15
N ASP A 67 -5.83 -1.45 11.36
CA ASP A 67 -6.09 -0.32 12.25
C ASP A 67 -4.85 0.24 12.95
N ASP A 68 -3.76 -0.54 12.99
CA ASP A 68 -2.48 -0.17 13.58
C ASP A 68 -1.43 0.24 12.54
N VAL A 69 -1.82 0.63 11.33
CA VAL A 69 -0.88 0.98 10.26
C VAL A 69 -0.48 2.45 10.21
N ASP A 70 0.63 2.70 9.54
CA ASP A 70 1.19 4.02 9.25
C ASP A 70 1.80 4.05 7.84
N TRP A 71 2.09 5.25 7.36
CA TRP A 71 2.56 5.54 6.00
C TRP A 71 3.55 6.71 6.01
N ASP A 72 4.24 6.92 4.88
CA ASP A 72 5.17 8.06 4.73
C ASP A 72 4.39 9.38 4.57
N VAL A 73 4.91 10.52 5.06
CA VAL A 73 4.29 11.83 4.83
C VAL A 73 4.12 12.18 3.35
N SER A 74 4.88 11.54 2.45
CA SER A 74 4.77 11.65 0.99
C SER A 74 3.75 10.69 0.35
N PHE A 75 2.95 9.97 1.14
CA PHE A 75 2.04 8.89 0.71
C PHE A 75 1.18 9.24 -0.53
N LYS A 76 0.65 10.45 -0.61
CA LYS A 76 -0.14 10.88 -1.78
C LYS A 76 0.65 10.89 -3.08
N SER A 77 1.91 11.32 -3.03
CA SER A 77 2.80 11.30 -4.20
C SER A 77 3.20 9.87 -4.55
N GLN A 78 3.54 9.06 -3.55
CA GLN A 78 3.84 7.64 -3.77
C GLN A 78 2.67 6.88 -4.40
N LEU A 79 1.42 7.18 -4.02
CA LEU A 79 0.23 6.60 -4.63
C LEU A 79 0.01 7.03 -6.08
N ASN A 80 0.40 8.26 -6.43
CA ASN A 80 0.41 8.71 -7.82
C ASN A 80 1.45 7.95 -8.65
N GLN A 81 2.66 7.81 -8.11
CA GLN A 81 3.73 7.06 -8.77
C GLN A 81 3.37 5.58 -8.91
N PHE A 82 2.74 5.00 -7.88
CA PHE A 82 2.18 3.66 -7.91
C PHE A 82 1.11 3.51 -9.01
N ALA A 83 0.18 4.47 -9.13
CA ALA A 83 -0.82 4.48 -10.20
C ALA A 83 -0.17 4.46 -11.60
N HIS A 84 0.84 5.29 -11.85
CA HIS A 84 1.58 5.26 -13.11
C HIS A 84 2.25 3.91 -13.37
N ALA A 85 2.86 3.30 -12.36
CA ALA A 85 3.49 1.99 -12.48
C ALA A 85 2.48 0.87 -12.78
N THR A 86 1.31 0.87 -12.13
CA THR A 86 0.26 -0.13 -12.38
C THR A 86 -0.26 -0.07 -13.82
N ARG A 87 -0.43 1.13 -14.38
CA ARG A 87 -0.79 1.31 -15.79
C ARG A 87 0.29 0.84 -16.75
N ALA A 88 1.55 1.08 -16.40
CA ALA A 88 2.66 0.64 -17.24
C ALA A 88 2.69 -0.90 -17.35
N ILE A 89 2.37 -1.60 -16.26
CA ILE A 89 2.19 -3.06 -16.26
C ILE A 89 0.99 -3.47 -17.12
N GLU A 90 -0.16 -2.81 -16.97
CA GLU A 90 -1.38 -3.11 -17.75
C GLU A 90 -1.17 -2.94 -19.26
N ASN A 91 -0.56 -1.83 -19.67
CA ASN A 91 -0.36 -1.51 -21.09
C ASN A 91 0.89 -2.18 -21.69
N GLN A 92 1.73 -2.79 -20.87
CA GLN A 92 3.08 -3.26 -21.27
C GLN A 92 3.93 -2.15 -21.89
N GLU A 93 3.70 -0.91 -21.49
CA GLU A 93 4.40 0.29 -21.98
C GLU A 93 4.81 1.14 -20.79
N LEU A 94 6.09 1.50 -20.71
CA LEU A 94 6.54 2.46 -19.72
C LEU A 94 5.88 3.82 -19.98
N PRO A 95 5.63 4.63 -18.93
CA PRO A 95 5.00 5.93 -19.10
C PRO A 95 5.84 6.80 -20.04
N SER A 96 5.38 7.00 -21.27
CA SER A 96 6.00 7.94 -22.19
C SER A 96 5.49 9.34 -21.87
N THR A 97 6.34 10.36 -22.06
CA THR A 97 5.98 11.77 -21.90
C THR A 97 4.80 12.19 -22.80
N ASP A 98 4.42 11.38 -23.79
CA ASP A 98 3.32 11.64 -24.73
C ASP A 98 1.93 11.28 -24.14
N LEU A 99 1.89 10.41 -23.12
CA LEU A 99 0.66 10.06 -22.37
C LEU A 99 0.26 11.12 -21.33
N LEU A 100 1.14 12.10 -21.04
CA LEU A 100 0.82 13.22 -20.15
C LEU A 100 -0.01 14.33 -20.83
N ASN A 101 -0.06 14.35 -22.17
CA ASN A 101 -0.77 15.38 -22.95
C ASN A 101 -2.21 14.98 -23.33
N THR A 102 -2.57 13.70 -23.12
CA THR A 102 -3.96 13.26 -23.24
C THR A 102 -4.65 13.48 -21.90
N SER A 103 -5.20 14.68 -21.71
CA SER A 103 -6.12 15.05 -20.63
C SER A 103 -7.47 14.31 -20.70
N THR A 104 -7.47 13.04 -21.08
CA THR A 104 -8.53 12.16 -20.60
C THR A 104 -8.30 12.08 -19.10
N GLU A 105 -9.14 12.74 -18.30
CA GLU A 105 -9.27 12.40 -16.89
C GLU A 105 -9.47 10.89 -16.85
N THR A 106 -8.39 10.17 -16.56
CA THR A 106 -8.47 8.74 -16.54
C THR A 106 -9.19 8.41 -15.25
N THR A 107 -10.44 7.95 -15.38
CA THR A 107 -11.35 7.67 -14.27
C THR A 107 -10.89 6.50 -13.39
N THR A 108 -9.77 5.85 -13.73
CA THR A 108 -9.25 4.64 -13.08
C THR A 108 -7.73 4.66 -12.93
N PRO A 109 -7.14 5.45 -12.01
CA PRO A 109 -5.72 5.79 -11.92
C PRO A 109 -4.81 4.57 -11.88
N TYR A 110 -5.28 3.48 -11.26
CA TYR A 110 -4.54 2.23 -11.14
C TYR A 110 -4.72 1.25 -12.31
N GLY A 111 -5.45 1.66 -13.36
CA GLY A 111 -5.85 0.78 -14.44
C GLY A 111 -7.20 0.08 -14.20
N ASN A 112 -7.62 -0.75 -15.14
CA ASN A 112 -8.92 -1.44 -15.11
C ASN A 112 -8.84 -2.96 -14.91
N SER A 113 -7.64 -3.53 -15.03
CA SER A 113 -7.43 -4.98 -15.08
C SER A 113 -6.96 -5.62 -13.76
N TRP A 114 -6.67 -4.83 -12.72
CA TRP A 114 -6.23 -5.37 -11.44
C TRP A 114 -7.40 -5.91 -10.60
N ASP A 115 -7.14 -6.99 -9.85
CA ASP A 115 -8.06 -7.58 -8.88
C ASP A 115 -7.78 -7.09 -7.45
N ILE A 116 -6.50 -7.10 -7.06
CA ILE A 116 -6.02 -6.62 -5.77
C ILE A 116 -4.76 -5.76 -5.98
N LEU A 117 -4.72 -4.60 -5.34
CA LEU A 117 -3.50 -3.81 -5.17
C LEU A 117 -2.99 -4.03 -3.76
N LEU A 118 -1.79 -4.58 -3.59
CA LEU A 118 -1.17 -4.76 -2.28
C LEU A 118 -0.26 -3.56 -1.99
N LEU A 119 -0.69 -2.70 -1.06
CA LEU A 119 0.03 -1.50 -0.65
C LEU A 119 0.88 -1.73 0.61
N GLY A 120 0.58 -2.79 1.36
CA GLY A 120 1.24 -3.14 2.61
C GLY A 120 1.30 -4.64 2.84
N THR A 121 2.49 -5.22 2.68
CA THR A 121 2.80 -6.63 2.97
C THR A 121 4.02 -6.72 3.87
N CYS A 122 4.17 -7.83 4.61
CA CYS A 122 5.35 -8.05 5.46
C CYS A 122 6.46 -8.86 4.77
N ALA A 123 6.15 -9.47 3.62
CA ALA A 123 7.10 -10.25 2.84
C ALA A 123 7.36 -9.59 1.48
N ASN A 124 8.63 -9.62 1.06
CA ASN A 124 9.07 -9.27 -0.29
C ASN A 124 9.18 -10.55 -1.14
N PRO A 125 8.12 -10.98 -1.85
CA PRO A 125 8.29 -12.05 -2.83
C PRO A 125 9.23 -11.56 -3.96
N PRO A 126 9.97 -12.45 -4.62
CA PRO A 126 10.88 -12.08 -5.70
C PRO A 126 10.12 -11.31 -6.79
N PHE A 127 10.72 -10.22 -7.29
CA PHE A 127 10.12 -9.42 -8.35
C PHE A 127 9.81 -10.30 -9.56
N GLY A 128 8.54 -10.29 -9.98
CA GLY A 128 8.13 -10.92 -11.23
C GLY A 128 8.84 -10.29 -12.42
N ALA A 129 9.01 -11.05 -13.50
CA ALA A 129 9.46 -10.48 -14.77
C ALA A 129 8.50 -9.34 -15.20
N GLY A 130 9.06 -8.21 -15.64
CA GLY A 130 8.27 -7.03 -16.00
C GLY A 130 7.92 -6.10 -14.84
N ALA A 131 8.64 -6.17 -13.72
CA ALA A 131 8.51 -5.18 -12.65
C ALA A 131 8.86 -3.77 -13.14
N VAL A 132 8.08 -2.79 -12.69
CA VAL A 132 8.29 -1.36 -12.97
C VAL A 132 8.92 -0.70 -11.75
N HIS A 133 10.06 -0.04 -11.93
CA HIS A 133 10.79 0.61 -10.86
C HIS A 133 10.65 2.13 -10.95
N PHE A 134 10.48 2.79 -9.80
CA PHE A 134 10.52 4.24 -9.70
C PHE A 134 11.21 4.71 -8.43
N PHE A 135 11.87 5.87 -8.51
CA PHE A 135 12.40 6.56 -7.35
C PHE A 135 11.30 7.43 -6.72
N GLY A 136 10.94 7.13 -5.48
CA GLY A 136 9.91 7.81 -4.71
C GLY A 136 10.39 9.09 -4.03
N ASP A 137 9.42 9.93 -3.67
CA ASP A 137 9.67 11.24 -3.04
C ASP A 137 10.16 11.11 -1.60
N ASP A 138 9.93 9.95 -0.97
CA ASP A 138 10.54 9.52 0.29
C ASP A 138 12.05 9.22 0.14
N GLY A 139 12.55 9.22 -1.09
CA GLY A 139 13.92 8.87 -1.44
C GLY A 139 14.19 7.37 -1.44
N GLN A 140 13.17 6.51 -1.59
CA GLN A 140 13.30 5.06 -1.78
C GLN A 140 13.05 4.67 -3.24
N THR A 141 13.71 3.62 -3.70
CA THR A 141 13.32 2.98 -4.97
C THR A 141 12.21 2.00 -4.69
N HIS A 142 11.02 2.26 -5.24
CA HIS A 142 9.90 1.34 -5.21
C HIS A 142 9.85 0.53 -6.50
N SER A 143 9.31 -0.68 -6.37
CA SER A 143 9.17 -1.64 -7.45
C SER A 143 7.74 -2.16 -7.43
N VAL A 144 7.07 -2.10 -8.57
CA VAL A 144 5.72 -2.60 -8.75
C VAL A 144 5.76 -3.82 -9.62
N SER A 145 5.11 -4.89 -9.20
CA SER A 145 5.13 -6.15 -9.94
C SER A 145 3.84 -6.92 -9.77
N GLN A 146 3.54 -7.78 -10.73
CA GLN A 146 2.51 -8.79 -10.54
C GLN A 146 2.98 -9.82 -9.51
N VAL A 147 2.09 -10.22 -8.61
CA VAL A 147 2.32 -11.24 -7.61
C VAL A 147 1.42 -12.45 -7.86
N ASN A 148 1.99 -13.64 -7.74
CA ASN A 148 1.32 -14.92 -8.00
C ASN A 148 1.21 -15.75 -6.70
N GLY A 149 0.93 -15.06 -5.59
CA GLY A 149 1.01 -15.58 -4.22
C GLY A 149 2.37 -15.36 -3.53
N GLY A 150 2.57 -15.98 -2.37
CA GLY A 150 3.83 -15.89 -1.62
C GLY A 150 4.04 -14.57 -0.86
N PHE A 151 3.00 -13.76 -0.70
CA PHE A 151 2.98 -12.66 0.26
C PHE A 151 2.32 -13.11 1.57
N ALA A 152 2.63 -12.39 2.64
CA ALA A 152 2.03 -12.53 3.95
C ALA A 152 1.80 -11.13 4.53
N CYS A 153 0.89 -11.04 5.49
CA CYS A 153 0.34 -9.80 6.03
C CYS A 153 -0.39 -8.94 4.98
N THR A 154 -1.38 -8.17 5.43
CA THR A 154 -2.22 -7.35 4.57
C THR A 154 -2.50 -6.00 5.21
N TYR A 155 -1.42 -5.31 5.62
CA TYR A 155 -1.47 -3.98 6.24
C TYR A 155 -2.33 -3.00 5.45
N GLY A 156 -2.31 -3.09 4.13
CA GLY A 156 -3.30 -2.38 3.33
C GLY A 156 -3.38 -2.89 1.89
N TYR A 157 -4.61 -2.97 1.37
CA TYR A 157 -4.87 -3.41 0.01
C TYR A 157 -6.09 -2.73 -0.61
N GLY A 158 -6.00 -2.44 -1.91
CA GLY A 158 -7.11 -2.01 -2.73
C GLY A 158 -7.83 -3.20 -3.35
N VAL A 159 -9.15 -3.17 -3.42
CA VAL A 159 -9.98 -4.22 -4.03
C VAL A 159 -11.12 -3.61 -4.85
N THR A 160 -11.47 -4.21 -5.99
CA THR A 160 -12.68 -3.84 -6.75
C THR A 160 -13.90 -4.58 -6.21
N GLN A 161 -15.12 -4.10 -6.48
CA GLN A 161 -16.34 -4.81 -6.11
C GLN A 161 -16.38 -6.26 -6.64
N THR A 162 -16.00 -6.43 -7.90
CA THR A 162 -16.03 -7.73 -8.58
C THR A 162 -15.05 -8.69 -7.91
N SER A 163 -13.83 -8.22 -7.66
CA SER A 163 -12.79 -9.00 -7.00
C SER A 163 -13.13 -9.24 -5.53
N ALA A 164 -13.84 -8.33 -4.85
CA ALA A 164 -14.31 -8.52 -3.49
C ALA A 164 -15.31 -9.69 -3.37
N ARG A 165 -16.24 -9.84 -4.33
CA ARG A 165 -17.14 -11.01 -4.38
C ARG A 165 -16.36 -12.32 -4.56
N MET A 166 -15.40 -12.33 -5.47
CA MET A 166 -14.59 -13.53 -5.76
C MET A 166 -13.70 -13.88 -4.56
N LEU A 167 -13.04 -12.88 -3.98
CA LEU A 167 -12.17 -13.03 -2.84
C LEU A 167 -12.96 -13.48 -1.61
N LEU A 168 -14.13 -12.91 -1.33
CA LEU A 168 -14.97 -13.34 -0.22
C LEU A 168 -15.29 -14.83 -0.33
N GLY A 169 -15.69 -15.30 -1.52
CA GLY A 169 -15.91 -16.72 -1.78
C GLY A 169 -14.69 -17.59 -1.49
N HIS A 170 -13.49 -17.11 -1.82
CA HIS A 170 -12.22 -17.78 -1.51
C HIS A 170 -11.94 -17.81 0.01
N LEU A 171 -12.24 -16.72 0.72
CA LEU A 171 -12.01 -16.57 2.16
C LEU A 171 -13.05 -17.29 3.04
N LEU A 172 -14.10 -17.88 2.45
CA LEU A 172 -15.04 -18.73 3.18
C LEU A 172 -14.40 -20.07 3.60
N ASP A 173 -13.32 -20.49 2.93
CA ASP A 173 -12.51 -21.60 3.41
C ASP A 173 -11.69 -21.17 4.63
N LEU A 174 -12.05 -21.69 5.80
CA LEU A 174 -11.41 -21.37 7.08
C LEU A 174 -10.19 -22.24 7.38
N SER A 175 -9.79 -23.13 6.46
CA SER A 175 -8.64 -24.01 6.67
C SER A 175 -7.30 -23.30 6.55
N THR A 176 -7.28 -22.12 5.93
CA THR A 176 -6.07 -21.36 5.61
C THR A 176 -6.15 -19.97 6.26
N PRO A 177 -5.07 -19.46 6.86
CA PRO A 177 -5.02 -18.07 7.32
C PRO A 177 -5.40 -17.08 6.21
N THR A 178 -6.05 -15.97 6.57
CA THR A 178 -6.64 -15.02 5.61
C THR A 178 -5.63 -14.51 4.59
N ASP A 179 -4.45 -14.07 5.04
CA ASP A 179 -3.38 -13.55 4.19
C ASP A 179 -2.84 -14.60 3.22
N MET A 180 -2.65 -15.84 3.69
CA MET A 180 -2.25 -16.98 2.87
C MET A 180 -3.33 -17.38 1.86
N ALA A 181 -4.60 -17.28 2.24
CA ALA A 181 -5.73 -17.48 1.33
C ALA A 181 -5.79 -16.38 0.26
N MET A 182 -5.57 -15.11 0.62
CA MET A 182 -5.41 -14.03 -0.35
C MET A 182 -4.22 -14.28 -1.29
N GLY A 183 -3.11 -14.82 -0.78
CA GLY A 183 -1.98 -15.28 -1.60
C GLY A 183 -2.37 -16.36 -2.60
N ASN A 184 -3.20 -17.33 -2.19
CA ASN A 184 -3.71 -18.37 -3.08
C ASN A 184 -4.70 -17.82 -4.12
N PHE A 185 -5.53 -16.84 -3.76
CA PHE A 185 -6.40 -16.13 -4.69
C PHE A 185 -5.57 -15.51 -5.82
N CYS A 186 -4.47 -14.82 -5.49
CA CYS A 186 -3.59 -14.19 -6.47
C CYS A 186 -2.87 -15.17 -7.42
N LYS A 187 -2.98 -16.49 -7.22
CA LYS A 187 -2.42 -17.48 -8.17
C LYS A 187 -3.13 -17.51 -9.52
N ASN A 188 -4.38 -17.05 -9.57
CA ASN A 188 -5.22 -17.07 -10.77
C ASN A 188 -5.85 -15.70 -11.07
N HIS A 189 -5.39 -14.66 -10.38
CA HIS A 189 -5.98 -13.32 -10.39
C HIS A 189 -4.89 -12.26 -10.55
N GLN A 190 -5.25 -11.09 -11.08
CA GLN A 190 -4.26 -10.04 -11.35
C GLN A 190 -4.01 -9.22 -10.09
N CYS A 191 -3.09 -9.69 -9.26
CA CYS A 191 -2.65 -8.96 -8.08
C CYS A 191 -1.36 -8.19 -8.38
N LEU A 192 -1.33 -6.91 -8.04
CA LEU A 192 -0.13 -6.08 -8.13
C LEU A 192 0.34 -5.70 -6.73
N GLN A 193 1.65 -5.68 -6.51
CA GLN A 193 2.24 -5.26 -5.25
C GLN A 193 3.27 -4.17 -5.47
N ILE A 194 3.48 -3.35 -4.44
CA ILE A 194 4.58 -2.39 -4.37
C ILE A 194 5.55 -2.75 -3.24
N TRP A 195 6.85 -2.74 -3.54
CA TRP A 195 7.92 -2.95 -2.56
C TRP A 195 9.10 -1.99 -2.76
N PRO A 196 9.69 -1.39 -1.70
CA PRO A 196 9.21 -1.38 -0.31
C PRO A 196 7.76 -0.87 -0.22
N GLN A 197 7.04 -1.36 0.78
CA GLN A 197 5.61 -1.12 0.92
C GLN A 197 5.28 0.34 1.27
N LEU A 198 4.09 0.81 0.91
CA LEU A 198 3.65 2.18 1.21
C LEU A 198 2.93 2.30 2.56
N ILE A 199 2.39 1.17 3.03
CA ILE A 199 1.64 1.06 4.29
C ILE A 199 2.26 -0.07 5.09
N SER A 200 2.51 0.17 6.37
CA SER A 200 3.17 -0.81 7.24
C SER A 200 2.66 -0.68 8.66
N SER A 201 2.73 -1.75 9.45
CA SER A 201 2.32 -1.70 10.86
C SER A 201 3.15 -0.68 11.64
N TYR A 202 2.48 0.18 12.39
CA TYR A 202 3.08 1.08 13.35
C TYR A 202 3.22 0.40 14.71
N LYS A 203 4.39 0.55 15.34
CA LYS A 203 4.63 0.06 16.69
C LYS A 203 4.90 1.26 17.62
N PRO A 204 4.02 1.53 18.61
CA PRO A 204 4.18 2.67 19.50
C PRO A 204 5.36 2.50 20.45
N ALA A 205 5.88 3.63 20.95
CA ALA A 205 6.82 3.64 22.07
C ALA A 205 6.19 2.98 23.31
N GLY A 206 7.00 2.32 24.12
CA GLY A 206 6.59 1.62 25.33
C GLY A 206 6.89 0.13 25.30
N SER A 207 6.16 -0.63 26.11
CA SER A 207 6.38 -2.08 26.25
C SER A 207 6.14 -2.83 24.95
N ARG A 208 7.08 -3.71 24.60
CA ARG A 208 7.02 -4.59 23.44
C ARG A 208 6.19 -5.86 23.65
N GLN A 209 5.57 -6.04 24.82
CA GLN A 209 4.74 -7.22 25.13
C GLN A 209 3.53 -7.39 24.20
N LYS A 210 3.14 -6.32 23.49
CA LYS A 210 2.04 -6.33 22.52
C LYS A 210 2.52 -6.44 21.07
N ASP A 211 3.83 -6.53 20.85
CA ASP A 211 4.37 -6.78 19.52
C ASP A 211 4.01 -8.22 19.08
N SER A 212 3.86 -8.43 17.78
CA SER A 212 3.54 -9.75 17.22
C SER A 212 4.68 -10.75 17.48
N ASP A 213 4.34 -11.95 17.93
CA ASP A 213 5.20 -12.99 18.49
C ASP A 213 5.64 -14.07 17.48
N ILE A 214 5.63 -13.74 16.18
CA ILE A 214 5.86 -14.70 15.07
C ILE A 214 7.25 -15.35 15.06
N ASN A 215 8.23 -14.78 15.76
CA ASN A 215 9.53 -15.42 15.94
C ASN A 215 9.53 -16.13 17.30
N GLU A 216 9.50 -17.47 17.28
CA GLU A 216 9.80 -18.34 18.42
C GLU A 216 11.26 -18.15 18.87
N GLU A 217 11.59 -17.02 19.48
CA GLU A 217 12.77 -16.77 20.31
C GLU A 217 12.80 -15.29 20.73
N THR A 218 11.79 -14.83 21.45
CA THR A 218 12.06 -13.77 22.42
C THR A 218 11.37 -14.15 23.71
N GLU A 219 12.20 -14.40 24.72
CA GLU A 219 11.81 -14.23 26.12
C GLU A 219 10.91 -12.99 26.24
N VAL A 220 9.99 -13.01 27.21
CA VAL A 220 9.27 -11.79 27.61
C VAL A 220 10.34 -10.79 28.05
N THR A 221 10.86 -10.02 27.10
CA THR A 221 11.83 -9.01 27.41
C THR A 221 11.01 -7.84 27.95
N ASP A 222 11.38 -7.33 29.11
CA ASP A 222 10.94 -6.01 29.59
C ASP A 222 11.51 -4.88 28.69
N GLU A 223 11.75 -5.18 27.41
CA GLU A 223 12.24 -4.23 26.43
C GLU A 223 11.20 -3.15 26.21
N ILE A 224 11.69 -1.94 26.36
CA ILE A 224 10.96 -0.73 26.11
C ILE A 224 11.44 -0.18 24.78
N ARG A 225 10.50 0.00 23.85
CA ARG A 225 10.72 0.79 22.64
C ARG A 225 10.74 2.26 23.03
N GLU A 226 11.90 2.92 22.93
CA GLU A 226 12.05 4.33 23.30
C GLU A 226 11.22 5.27 22.40
N HIS A 227 11.12 4.94 21.11
CA HIS A 227 10.43 5.74 20.10
C HIS A 227 9.55 4.87 19.22
N GLY A 228 8.35 5.36 18.90
CA GLY A 228 7.49 4.66 17.94
C GLY A 228 8.15 4.54 16.58
N GLU A 229 7.92 3.42 15.91
CA GLU A 229 8.56 3.09 14.65
C GLU A 229 7.58 2.43 13.68
N THR A 230 7.87 2.58 12.39
CA THR A 230 7.10 1.96 11.31
C THR A 230 8.08 1.27 10.38
N TRP A 231 7.93 -0.04 10.19
CA TRP A 231 8.90 -0.81 9.44
C TRP A 231 8.89 -0.41 7.95
N ASN A 232 10.08 -0.22 7.36
CA ASN A 232 10.31 0.19 5.97
C ASN A 232 9.70 1.54 5.52
N ILE A 233 9.21 2.36 6.46
CA ILE A 233 8.71 3.71 6.17
C ILE A 233 9.73 4.73 6.68
N LYS A 234 10.27 5.56 5.76
CA LYS A 234 11.34 6.52 6.09
C LYS A 234 10.84 7.72 6.91
N ASN A 235 9.76 8.35 6.47
CA ASN A 235 9.21 9.55 7.10
C ASN A 235 7.80 9.24 7.62
N SER A 236 7.74 8.41 8.66
CA SER A 236 6.49 8.01 9.34
C SER A 236 5.59 9.21 9.67
N ALA A 237 4.35 9.17 9.18
CA ALA A 237 3.36 10.21 9.44
C ALA A 237 2.96 10.24 10.92
N MET A 238 2.80 9.07 11.55
CA MET A 238 2.51 8.99 12.99
C MET A 238 3.65 9.58 13.83
N THR A 239 4.90 9.25 13.54
CA THR A 239 6.05 9.79 14.27
C THR A 239 6.21 11.29 14.06
N ASP A 240 5.97 11.80 12.84
CA ASP A 240 5.98 13.24 12.58
C ASP A 240 4.86 13.98 13.34
N MET A 241 3.66 13.38 13.42
CA MET A 241 2.54 13.92 14.19
C MET A 241 2.86 13.96 15.69
N LEU A 242 3.34 12.86 16.27
CA LEU A 242 3.68 12.79 17.70
C LEU A 242 4.78 13.78 18.07
N ARG A 243 5.78 13.96 17.20
CA ARG A 243 6.83 14.98 17.39
C ARG A 243 6.24 16.38 17.46
N LYS A 244 5.32 16.74 16.56
CA LYS A 244 4.65 18.06 16.56
C LYS A 244 3.86 18.29 17.85
N VAL A 245 3.07 17.30 18.28
CA VAL A 245 2.30 17.36 19.53
C VAL A 245 3.23 17.55 20.75
N SER A 246 4.37 16.86 20.77
CA SER A 246 5.35 17.02 21.86
C SER A 246 5.99 18.41 21.92
N MET A 247 6.17 19.06 20.77
CA MET A 247 6.74 20.41 20.69
C MET A 247 5.76 21.50 21.13
N ASP A 248 4.46 21.28 20.93
CA ASP A 248 3.39 22.19 21.35
C ASP A 248 2.99 22.00 22.83
N SER A 249 3.58 21.02 23.53
CA SER A 249 3.35 20.79 24.95
C SER A 249 4.11 21.86 25.77
N PRO A 250 3.43 22.63 26.65
CA PRO A 250 4.13 23.61 27.48
C PRO A 250 5.17 22.90 28.36
N SER A 251 6.38 23.46 28.43
CA SER A 251 7.44 22.95 29.29
C SER A 251 6.89 22.79 30.72
N PRO A 252 7.12 21.65 31.39
CA PRO A 252 6.72 21.50 32.79
C PRO A 252 7.36 22.63 33.61
N ALA A 253 6.52 23.30 34.41
CA ALA A 253 6.88 24.40 35.30
C ALA A 253 7.62 23.92 36.54
#